data_AF-A0A6N7MJ77-F1
#
_entry.id   AF-A0A6N7MJ77-F1
#
_cell.length_a   1.000
_cell.length_b   1.000
_cell.length_c   1.000
_cell.angle_alpha   90.00
_cell.angle_beta   90.00
_cell.angle_gamma   90.00
#
_symmetry.space_group_name_H-M   'P 1'
#
loop_
_entity.id
_entity.type
_entity.pdbx_description
1 polymer ?
#
loop_
_entity_poly.entity_id
_entity_poly.type
_entity_poly.pdbx_seq_one_letter_code
_entity_poly.pdbx_strand_id
1 'polypeptide(L)'
;MKTIAKILIAAFAFSLTYYANAQKPQSVKGECVKHVEFTKKDLKKNYYLATYHFYNDEFGEALPIFQKLLDNDPANSNLSYYIGVCYYHTNNYNASKEYLTIASENTSENYKDSVFEKNAPQDVFNYLEFIENIEVKN
;
A
#
# COMPACT_ATOMS: atom_id res chain seq x y z
N MET A 1 47.21 10.26 28.21
CA MET A 1 45.78 10.67 28.24
C MET A 1 45.24 10.95 26.83
N LYS A 2 45.07 9.96 25.92
CA LYS A 2 44.36 10.16 24.62
C LYS A 2 43.80 8.84 24.01
N THR A 3 43.23 7.93 24.81
CA THR A 3 42.71 6.67 24.20
C THR A 3 41.36 6.18 24.73
N ILE A 4 40.72 6.86 25.68
CA ILE A 4 39.45 6.38 26.27
C ILE A 4 38.21 7.00 25.59
N ALA A 5 38.36 8.10 24.84
CA ALA A 5 37.21 8.81 24.25
C ALA A 5 36.61 8.18 22.97
N LYS A 6 37.23 7.14 22.39
CA LYS A 6 36.77 6.57 21.10
C LYS A 6 35.70 5.49 21.22
N ILE A 7 35.54 4.86 22.39
CA ILE A 7 34.61 3.73 22.56
C ILE A 7 33.18 4.22 22.85
N LEU A 8 33.02 5.39 23.48
CA LEU A 8 31.69 5.93 23.85
C LEU A 8 30.86 6.43 22.66
N ILE A 9 31.47 6.78 21.53
CA ILE A 9 30.75 7.30 20.36
C ILE A 9 30.06 6.16 19.57
N ALA A 10 30.53 4.92 19.70
CA ALA A 10 29.99 3.80 18.94
C ALA A 10 28.59 3.34 19.41
N ALA A 11 28.28 3.49 20.70
CA ALA A 11 26.98 3.07 21.24
C ALA A 11 25.82 3.99 20.82
N PHE A 12 26.09 5.26 20.50
CA PHE A 12 25.07 6.23 20.11
C PHE A 12 24.73 6.18 18.61
N ALA A 13 25.62 5.62 17.79
CA ALA A 13 25.38 5.46 16.35
C ALA A 13 24.54 4.21 16.01
N PHE A 14 24.54 3.19 16.89
CA PHE A 14 23.81 1.95 16.63
C PHE A 14 22.29 2.08 16.83
N SER A 15 21.85 2.98 17.71
CA SER A 15 20.42 3.30 17.88
C SER A 15 19.87 4.13 16.71
N LEU A 16 20.63 5.09 16.18
CA LEU A 16 20.18 5.89 15.02
C LEU A 16 20.02 5.04 13.74
N THR A 17 20.81 3.98 13.54
CA THR A 17 20.63 3.07 12.40
C THR A 17 19.43 2.13 12.53
N TYR A 18 18.99 1.85 13.76
CA TYR A 18 17.82 1.00 13.99
C TYR A 18 16.51 1.76 13.72
N TYR A 19 16.43 3.04 14.13
CA TYR A 19 15.24 3.87 13.91
C TYR A 19 15.11 4.43 12.48
N ALA A 20 16.18 4.45 11.68
CA ALA A 20 16.14 4.89 10.28
C ALA A 20 15.73 3.78 9.27
N ASN A 21 15.29 2.61 9.74
CA ASN A 21 14.89 1.48 8.89
C ASN A 21 13.37 1.18 8.87
N ALA A 22 12.54 2.02 9.49
CA ALA A 22 11.08 1.82 9.49
C ALA A 22 10.33 2.48 8.31
N GLN A 23 10.99 3.34 7.51
CA GLN A 23 10.42 3.97 6.31
C GLN A 23 11.52 4.17 5.28
N LYS A 24 11.87 3.11 4.56
CA LYS A 24 12.45 3.27 3.22
C LYS A 24 11.42 2.74 2.24
N PRO A 25 10.84 3.57 1.34
CA PRO A 25 10.22 3.03 0.15
C PRO A 25 11.29 2.15 -0.51
N GLN A 26 10.93 0.91 -0.87
CA GLN A 26 11.85 0.03 -1.57
C GLN A 26 12.46 0.82 -2.72
N SER A 27 13.77 1.05 -2.64
CA SER A 27 14.51 1.81 -3.61
C SER A 27 14.40 1.08 -4.95
N VAL A 28 13.53 1.56 -5.83
CA VAL A 28 13.53 1.18 -7.24
C VAL A 28 14.87 1.63 -7.81
N LYS A 29 15.80 0.67 -7.86
CA LYS A 29 17.06 0.80 -8.59
C LYS A 29 16.68 1.20 -10.02
N GLY A 30 17.22 2.32 -10.49
CA GLY A 30 16.86 2.97 -11.75
C GLY A 30 17.14 2.11 -12.98
N GLU A 31 16.26 1.15 -13.24
CA GLU A 31 16.02 0.54 -14.53
C GLU A 31 14.78 1.23 -15.11
N CYS A 32 14.83 1.64 -16.37
CA CYS A 32 13.69 2.22 -17.06
C CYS A 32 12.49 1.26 -16.89
N VAL A 33 11.51 1.65 -16.06
CA VAL A 33 10.35 0.81 -15.78
C VAL A 33 9.61 0.64 -17.10
N LYS A 34 9.74 -0.55 -17.71
CA LYS A 34 8.95 -0.89 -18.88
C LYS A 34 7.50 -0.78 -18.44
N HIS A 35 6.73 0.11 -19.06
CA HIS A 35 5.27 0.06 -18.95
C HIS A 35 4.85 -1.33 -19.43
N VAL A 36 4.49 -2.19 -18.49
CA VAL A 36 3.96 -3.53 -18.80
C VAL A 36 2.47 -3.32 -19.07
N GLU A 37 2.15 -3.14 -20.34
CA GLU A 37 0.76 -3.09 -20.80
C GLU A 37 0.14 -4.48 -20.64
N PHE A 38 -0.85 -4.62 -19.77
CA PHE A 38 -1.50 -5.91 -19.55
C PHE A 38 -2.48 -6.22 -20.67
N THR A 39 -2.34 -7.41 -21.26
CA THR A 39 -3.44 -7.95 -22.07
C THR A 39 -4.66 -8.21 -21.18
N LYS A 40 -5.86 -8.29 -21.76
CA LYS A 40 -7.09 -8.66 -21.01
C LYS A 40 -6.95 -9.98 -20.24
N LYS A 41 -6.14 -10.93 -20.75
CA LYS A 41 -5.85 -12.20 -20.07
C LYS A 41 -4.95 -11.99 -18.85
N ASP A 42 -3.95 -11.12 -18.99
CA ASP A 42 -3.02 -10.81 -17.91
C ASP A 42 -3.71 -9.99 -16.81
N LEU A 43 -4.61 -9.07 -17.16
CA LEU A 43 -5.45 -8.34 -16.19
C LEU A 43 -6.22 -9.30 -15.29
N LYS A 44 -6.95 -10.27 -15.89
CA LYS A 44 -7.70 -11.29 -15.13
C LYS A 44 -6.80 -12.11 -14.22
N LYS A 45 -5.69 -12.63 -14.76
CA LYS A 45 -4.76 -13.46 -14.00
C LYS A 45 -4.21 -12.71 -12.79
N ASN A 46 -3.73 -11.48 -12.99
CA ASN A 46 -3.14 -10.68 -11.92
C ASN A 46 -4.20 -10.24 -10.91
N TYR A 47 -5.41 -9.87 -11.34
CA TYR A 47 -6.50 -9.54 -10.42
C TYR A 47 -6.81 -10.71 -9.49
N TYR A 48 -7.03 -11.91 -10.03
CA TYR A 48 -7.33 -13.09 -9.20
C TYR A 48 -6.17 -13.49 -8.29
N LEU A 49 -4.92 -13.30 -8.73
CA LEU A 49 -3.76 -13.55 -7.87
C LEU A 49 -3.69 -12.53 -6.72
N ALA A 50 -3.90 -11.25 -7.00
CA ALA A 50 -3.90 -10.20 -5.99
C ALA A 50 -5.03 -10.40 -4.98
N THR A 51 -6.26 -10.67 -5.44
CA THR A 51 -7.39 -10.93 -4.55
C THR A 51 -7.23 -12.24 -3.78
N TYR A 52 -6.59 -13.26 -4.36
CA TYR A 52 -6.22 -14.47 -3.62
C TYR A 52 -5.31 -14.14 -2.43
N HIS A 53 -4.22 -13.39 -2.64
CA HIS A 53 -3.36 -12.96 -1.54
C HIS A 53 -4.11 -12.09 -0.53
N PHE A 54 -4.92 -11.14 -1.01
CA PHE A 54 -5.71 -10.23 -0.18
C PHE A 54 -6.67 -10.98 0.76
N TYR A 55 -7.43 -11.94 0.23
CA TYR A 55 -8.39 -12.72 1.03
C TYR A 55 -7.74 -13.78 1.94
N ASN A 56 -6.42 -14.01 1.81
CA ASN A 56 -5.63 -14.82 2.73
C ASN A 56 -4.83 -13.95 3.73
N ASP A 57 -5.15 -12.65 3.84
CA ASP A 57 -4.46 -11.67 4.69
C ASP A 57 -2.96 -11.47 4.33
N GLU A 58 -2.55 -11.90 3.13
CA GLU A 58 -1.19 -11.76 2.61
C GLU A 58 -1.02 -10.38 1.93
N PHE A 59 -1.31 -9.30 2.67
CA PHE A 59 -1.40 -7.94 2.14
C PHE A 59 -0.10 -7.45 1.49
N GLY A 60 1.06 -7.89 1.99
CA GLY A 60 2.36 -7.56 1.42
C GLY A 60 2.59 -8.13 0.02
N GLU A 61 2.01 -9.29 -0.27
CA GLU A 61 2.09 -9.94 -1.59
C GLU A 61 1.02 -9.39 -2.56
N ALA A 62 -0.17 -9.06 -2.03
CA ALA A 62 -1.27 -8.47 -2.81
C ALA A 62 -0.93 -7.06 -3.34
N LEU A 63 -0.36 -6.22 -2.48
CA LEU A 63 -0.07 -4.80 -2.74
C LEU A 63 0.67 -4.53 -4.06
N PRO A 64 1.85 -5.14 -4.33
CA PRO A 64 2.60 -4.85 -5.55
C PRO A 64 1.88 -5.30 -6.83
N ILE A 65 0.93 -6.24 -6.73
CA ILE A 65 0.14 -6.69 -7.88
C ILE A 65 -0.97 -5.68 -8.15
N PHE A 66 -1.69 -5.23 -7.12
CA PHE A 66 -2.70 -4.18 -7.28
C PHE A 66 -2.12 -2.87 -7.79
N GLN A 67 -0.92 -2.47 -7.36
CA GLN A 67 -0.24 -1.28 -7.88
C GLN A 67 0.01 -1.37 -9.40
N LYS A 68 0.51 -2.52 -9.88
CA LYS A 68 0.70 -2.74 -11.32
C LYS A 68 -0.61 -2.71 -12.11
N LEU A 69 -1.69 -3.24 -11.52
CA LEU A 69 -3.02 -3.17 -12.13
C LEU A 69 -3.51 -1.71 -12.20
N LEU A 70 -3.27 -0.92 -11.15
CA LEU A 70 -3.64 0.50 -11.12
C LEU A 70 -2.83 1.31 -12.13
N ASP A 71 -1.54 1.02 -12.32
CA ASP A 71 -0.71 1.67 -13.37
C ASP A 71 -1.32 1.52 -14.78
N ASN A 72 -2.10 0.46 -15.02
CA ASN A 72 -2.79 0.20 -16.28
C ASN A 72 -4.21 0.79 -16.34
N ASP A 73 -4.86 1.01 -15.20
CA ASP A 73 -6.19 1.64 -15.11
C ASP A 73 -6.22 2.67 -13.95
N PRO A 74 -5.54 3.83 -14.09
CA PRO A 74 -5.32 4.75 -12.96
C PRO A 74 -6.57 5.36 -12.37
N ALA A 75 -7.70 5.31 -13.09
CA ALA A 75 -9.00 5.82 -12.65
C ALA A 75 -9.85 4.76 -11.93
N ASN A 76 -9.30 3.58 -11.63
CA ASN A 76 -10.03 2.49 -11.00
C ASN A 76 -10.04 2.66 -9.47
N SER A 77 -11.16 3.16 -8.95
CA SER A 77 -11.39 3.34 -7.51
C SER A 77 -11.42 2.01 -6.75
N ASN A 78 -11.83 0.91 -7.39
CA ASN A 78 -11.76 -0.43 -6.77
C ASN A 78 -10.32 -0.87 -6.50
N LEU A 79 -9.41 -0.67 -7.45
CA LEU A 79 -7.98 -0.97 -7.25
C LEU A 79 -7.35 -0.07 -6.18
N SER A 80 -7.74 1.21 -6.15
CA SER A 80 -7.32 2.14 -5.09
C SER A 80 -7.82 1.68 -3.71
N TYR A 81 -9.04 1.16 -3.63
CA TYR A 81 -9.59 0.57 -2.39
C TYR A 81 -8.72 -0.60 -1.90
N TYR A 82 -8.43 -1.58 -2.76
CA TYR A 82 -7.58 -2.72 -2.37
C TYR A 82 -6.19 -2.28 -1.89
N ILE A 83 -5.55 -1.33 -2.59
CA ILE A 83 -4.25 -0.78 -2.19
C ILE A 83 -4.35 -0.09 -0.83
N GLY A 84 -5.39 0.73 -0.64
CA GLY A 84 -5.65 1.42 0.62
C GLY A 84 -5.82 0.47 1.80
N VAL A 85 -6.57 -0.62 1.61
CA VAL A 85 -6.77 -1.66 2.64
C VAL A 85 -5.48 -2.46 2.88
N CYS A 86 -4.70 -2.80 1.84
CA CYS A 86 -3.38 -3.40 2.02
C CYS A 86 -2.46 -2.52 2.89
N TYR A 87 -2.46 -1.21 2.65
CA TYR A 87 -1.69 -0.28 3.48
C TYR A 87 -2.23 -0.18 4.91
N TYR A 88 -3.55 -0.23 5.09
CA TYR A 88 -4.19 -0.24 6.41
C TYR A 88 -3.69 -1.42 7.26
N HIS A 89 -3.76 -2.63 6.71
CA HIS A 89 -3.35 -3.85 7.44
C HIS A 89 -1.83 -3.99 7.62
N THR A 90 -1.04 -3.24 6.86
CA THR A 90 0.42 -3.14 7.04
C THR A 90 0.83 -1.95 7.91
N ASN A 91 -0.12 -1.30 8.59
CA ASN A 91 0.05 -0.16 9.49
C ASN A 91 0.65 1.09 8.83
N ASN A 92 0.58 1.20 7.50
CA ASN A 92 0.96 2.41 6.78
C ASN A 92 -0.28 3.30 6.59
N TYR A 93 -0.76 3.88 7.69
CA TYR A 93 -2.03 4.63 7.71
C TYR A 93 -2.01 5.88 6.83
N ASN A 94 -0.86 6.53 6.66
CA ASN A 94 -0.73 7.70 5.77
C ASN A 94 -1.02 7.33 4.32
N ALA A 95 -0.35 6.29 3.80
CA ALA A 95 -0.60 5.82 2.44
C ALA A 95 -2.01 5.22 2.31
N SER A 96 -2.48 4.52 3.34
CA SER A 96 -3.84 3.98 3.39
C SER A 96 -4.88 5.09 3.20
N LYS A 97 -4.78 6.19 3.97
CA LYS A 97 -5.69 7.33 3.89
C LYS A 97 -5.70 7.97 2.50
N GLU A 98 -4.54 8.13 1.88
CA GLU A 98 -4.40 8.68 0.53
C GLU A 98 -5.18 7.84 -0.49
N TYR A 99 -4.90 6.54 -0.56
CA TYR A 99 -5.55 5.66 -1.53
C TYR A 99 -7.04 5.43 -1.25
N LEU A 100 -7.45 5.35 0.02
CA LEU A 100 -8.86 5.22 0.39
C LEU A 100 -9.64 6.51 0.10
N THR A 101 -9.01 7.68 0.20
CA THR A 101 -9.62 8.95 -0.21
C THR A 101 -9.91 8.93 -1.70
N ILE A 102 -8.94 8.55 -2.53
CA ILE A 102 -9.12 8.39 -3.99
C ILE A 102 -10.23 7.36 -4.29
N ALA A 103 -10.24 6.24 -3.59
CA ALA A 103 -11.27 5.22 -3.75
C ALA A 103 -12.68 5.77 -3.41
N SER A 104 -12.80 6.61 -2.39
CA SER A 104 -14.07 7.17 -1.95
C SER A 104 -14.71 8.15 -2.93
N GLU A 105 -13.95 8.68 -3.90
CA GLU A 105 -14.45 9.58 -4.95
C GLU A 105 -15.45 8.89 -5.89
N ASN A 106 -15.37 7.55 -6.01
CA ASN A 106 -16.27 6.79 -6.86
C ASN A 106 -16.67 5.46 -6.22
N THR A 107 -17.80 5.46 -5.54
CA THR A 107 -18.34 4.29 -4.82
C THR A 107 -19.63 3.80 -5.46
N SER A 108 -19.97 2.54 -5.23
CA SER A 108 -21.21 1.93 -5.73
C SER A 108 -21.94 1.20 -4.61
N GLU A 109 -23.24 1.47 -4.45
CA GLU A 109 -24.13 0.68 -3.58
C GLU A 109 -24.32 -0.75 -4.10
N ASN A 110 -24.17 -0.96 -5.41
CA ASN A 110 -24.31 -2.26 -6.06
C ASN A 110 -22.95 -2.92 -6.33
N TYR A 111 -21.94 -2.59 -5.52
CA TYR A 111 -20.58 -3.08 -5.66
C TYR A 111 -20.54 -4.61 -5.79
N LYS A 112 -19.79 -5.10 -6.78
CA LYS A 112 -19.49 -6.51 -6.94
C LYS A 112 -18.01 -6.67 -7.19
N ASP A 113 -17.33 -7.35 -6.25
CA ASP A 113 -15.93 -7.70 -6.46
C ASP A 113 -15.78 -8.51 -7.75
N SER A 114 -15.17 -7.87 -8.75
CA SER A 114 -14.87 -8.47 -10.02
C SER A 114 -13.75 -7.70 -10.70
N VAL A 115 -13.04 -8.38 -11.59
CA VAL A 115 -11.98 -7.79 -12.43
C VAL A 115 -12.43 -6.57 -13.25
N PHE A 116 -13.73 -6.40 -13.48
CA PHE A 116 -14.27 -5.29 -14.29
C PHE A 116 -14.94 -4.20 -13.45
N GLU A 117 -15.01 -4.39 -12.13
CA GLU A 117 -15.51 -3.35 -11.23
C GLU A 117 -14.50 -2.20 -11.18
N LYS A 118 -15.04 -0.98 -11.25
CA LYS A 118 -14.25 0.25 -11.24
C LYS A 118 -14.56 1.13 -10.04
N ASN A 119 -15.72 0.94 -9.41
CA ASN A 119 -16.14 1.71 -8.25
C ASN A 119 -15.71 0.99 -6.99
N ALA A 120 -15.32 1.74 -5.96
CA ALA A 120 -15.01 1.18 -4.65
C ALA A 120 -16.27 0.74 -3.90
N PRO A 121 -16.15 -0.21 -2.95
CA PRO A 121 -17.23 -0.50 -2.00
C PRO A 121 -17.44 0.68 -1.04
N GLN A 122 -18.67 0.83 -0.53
CA GLN A 122 -19.02 1.84 0.49
C GLN A 122 -18.25 1.64 1.81
N ASP A 123 -17.70 0.44 2.04
CA ASP A 123 -16.85 0.12 3.19
C ASP A 123 -15.61 1.02 3.31
N VAL A 124 -15.22 1.68 2.21
CA VAL A 124 -14.14 2.70 2.21
C VAL A 124 -14.30 3.74 3.32
N PHE A 125 -15.53 4.16 3.62
CA PHE A 125 -15.80 5.17 4.65
C PHE A 125 -15.52 4.68 6.07
N ASN A 126 -15.75 3.39 6.34
CA ASN A 126 -15.43 2.80 7.63
C ASN A 126 -13.91 2.81 7.87
N TYR A 127 -13.12 2.46 6.85
CA TYR A 127 -11.66 2.51 6.96
C TYR A 127 -11.15 3.93 7.18
N LEU A 128 -11.69 4.92 6.48
CA LEU A 128 -11.31 6.32 6.68
C LEU A 128 -11.62 6.78 8.11
N GLU A 129 -12.82 6.47 8.63
CA GLU A 129 -13.19 6.77 10.01
C GLU A 129 -12.24 6.09 11.02
N PHE A 130 -11.86 4.83 10.78
CA PHE A 130 -10.91 4.13 11.66
C PHE A 130 -9.53 4.80 11.66
N ILE A 131 -9.04 5.22 10.50
CA ILE A 131 -7.75 5.92 10.38
C ILE A 131 -7.80 7.27 11.11
N GLU A 132 -8.85 8.06 10.92
CA GLU A 132 -9.01 9.35 11.63
C GLU A 132 -9.03 9.16 13.15
N ASN A 133 -9.72 8.13 13.64
CA ASN A 133 -9.75 7.81 15.06
C ASN A 133 -8.39 7.35 15.61
N ILE A 134 -7.52 6.75 14.79
CA ILE A 134 -6.15 6.41 15.16
C ILE A 134 -5.31 7.69 15.25
N GLU A 135 -5.44 8.61 14.29
CA GLU A 135 -4.71 9.89 14.29
C GLU A 135 -5.04 10.76 15.51
N VAL A 136 -6.29 10.82 15.94
CA VAL A 136 -6.71 11.63 17.11
C VAL A 136 -6.15 11.09 18.43
N LYS A 137 -5.81 9.80 18.51
CA LYS A 137 -5.33 9.15 19.74
C LYS A 137 -3.81 9.20 19.91
N ASN A 138 -3.07 9.52 18.85
CA ASN A 138 -1.61 9.59 18.84
C ASN A 138 -1.11 11.03 19.00
#